data_AF-J3N0K7-F1
#
_entry.id   AF-J3N0K7-F1
#
_cell.length_a   1.000
_cell.length_b   1.000
_cell.length_c   1.000
_cell.angle_alpha   90.00
_cell.angle_beta   90.00
_cell.angle_gamma   90.00
#
_symmetry.space_group_name_H-M   'P 1'
#
loop_
_entity.id
_entity.type
_entity.pdbx_description
1 polymer ?
#
loop_
_entity_poly.entity_id
_entity_poly.type
_entity_poly.pdbx_seq_one_letter_code
_entity_poly.pdbx_strand_id
1 'polypeptide(L)'
;MEARAMAKEEEEEERRPLLGGGKGGGWRACVLILGTELSDCLAFAGVARNLVSYLTGVLGESNLAAARDVSAWTGTCNLTPLLGAFMADSYLGRRATIALFLSVYTIGMITLTLSASFTTSSSATGDGVLHTTVYLGLYLVALGVGGIRPCASPLGADQFDDAAPERASFFNWYYFCVNVGSLLSATVLVWVQDRTGWSLGFGIPAAVMAVSLAVFLLCARMCGLRNAQTPTGSPLTRLCQVAVAAVRKRAVELSGDSSRLHQLPDGDHRIIEHTDQFAFLDKAAVLVDDDASPEATSPWALCTVTQVEELKMLLRLSTVWPPVVFFFAVTAQMPSTFVEQGKAMDTRVGPVDVPPATMSTFEVAPDTMKSLSTALSFVAVAAGSYLNSAVVAVVAWATEPEEGGGGGWIPDDLDHGRLDCFFWLMAGLSCLNLLAFVFSSINYTYKDSSNY
;
A
#
# COMPACT_ATOMS: atom_id res chain seq x y z
N MET A 1 -31.10 28.71 22.94
CA MET A 1 -30.79 27.31 23.33
C MET A 1 -31.72 26.35 22.58
N GLU A 2 -33.03 26.61 22.58
CA GLU A 2 -34.03 25.86 21.79
C GLU A 2 -33.80 25.91 20.27
N ALA A 3 -33.41 27.06 19.69
CA ALA A 3 -33.10 27.14 18.26
C ALA A 3 -31.87 26.31 17.83
N ARG A 4 -30.91 26.08 18.73
CA ARG A 4 -29.76 25.19 18.49
C ARG A 4 -30.14 23.72 18.67
N ALA A 5 -31.11 23.43 19.54
CA ALA A 5 -31.64 22.08 19.70
C ALA A 5 -32.49 21.69 18.48
N MET A 6 -33.33 22.59 17.97
CA MET A 6 -34.10 22.38 16.74
C MET A 6 -33.20 22.25 15.50
N ALA A 7 -32.14 23.07 15.37
CA ALA A 7 -31.20 22.91 14.26
C ALA A 7 -30.45 21.57 14.32
N LYS A 8 -30.15 21.08 15.52
CA LYS A 8 -29.50 19.78 15.73
C LYS A 8 -30.47 18.61 15.51
N GLU A 9 -31.75 18.79 15.85
CA GLU A 9 -32.82 17.84 15.55
C GLU A 9 -33.15 17.82 14.05
N GLU A 10 -33.19 18.97 13.36
CA GLU A 10 -33.34 19.05 11.90
C GLU A 10 -32.12 18.43 11.20
N GLU A 11 -30.89 18.64 11.67
CA GLU A 11 -29.68 18.03 11.11
C GLU A 11 -29.61 16.51 11.40
N GLU A 12 -30.12 16.05 12.55
CA GLU A 12 -30.33 14.62 12.83
C GLU A 12 -31.48 14.03 11.99
N GLU A 13 -32.56 14.78 11.79
CA GLU A 13 -33.76 14.37 11.05
C GLU A 13 -33.55 14.43 9.52
N GLU A 14 -32.59 15.24 9.04
CA GLU A 14 -32.07 15.27 7.67
C GLU A 14 -30.96 14.22 7.45
N ARG A 15 -30.29 13.75 8.51
CA ARG A 15 -29.47 12.51 8.47
C ARG A 15 -30.31 11.22 8.50
N ARG A 16 -31.48 11.24 9.14
CA ARG A 16 -32.42 10.09 9.21
C ARG A 16 -33.01 9.58 7.87
N PRO A 17 -33.20 10.37 6.79
CA PRO A 17 -33.69 9.87 5.51
C PRO A 17 -32.54 9.34 4.63
N LEU A 18 -31.29 9.79 4.86
CA LEU A 18 -30.07 9.25 4.23
C LEU A 18 -29.62 7.94 4.88
N LEU A 19 -29.90 7.77 6.18
CA LEU A 19 -29.92 6.48 6.88
C LEU A 19 -31.29 5.80 6.70
N GLY A 20 -31.84 5.82 5.49
CA GLY A 20 -33.10 5.15 5.18
C GLY A 20 -33.11 3.75 5.79
N GLY A 21 -34.13 3.49 6.62
CA GLY A 21 -34.44 2.21 7.25
C GLY A 21 -34.83 1.13 6.23
N GLY A 22 -33.98 0.91 5.24
CA GLY A 22 -34.00 -0.22 4.35
C GLY A 22 -33.22 -1.37 4.99
N LYS A 23 -33.75 -2.58 4.89
CA LYS A 23 -33.13 -3.85 5.24
C LYS A 23 -31.87 -4.15 4.40
N GLY A 24 -30.86 -3.29 4.43
CA GLY A 24 -29.61 -3.40 3.66
C GLY A 24 -28.38 -3.16 4.53
N GLY A 25 -27.44 -4.11 4.49
CA GLY A 25 -26.24 -4.15 5.35
C GLY A 25 -26.17 -5.40 6.25
N GLY A 26 -25.01 -5.65 6.85
CA GLY A 26 -24.75 -6.80 7.73
C GLY A 26 -23.92 -7.94 7.11
N TRP A 27 -23.79 -9.06 7.84
CA TRP A 27 -22.84 -10.14 7.53
C TRP A 27 -23.01 -10.76 6.14
N ARG A 28 -24.23 -10.78 5.59
CA ARG A 28 -24.50 -11.31 4.23
C ARG A 28 -23.77 -10.52 3.14
N ALA A 29 -23.70 -9.19 3.26
CA ALA A 29 -22.92 -8.36 2.34
C ALA A 29 -21.42 -8.56 2.57
N CYS A 30 -21.00 -8.69 3.83
CA CYS A 30 -19.60 -8.86 4.20
C CYS A 30 -19.01 -10.17 3.69
N VAL A 31 -19.71 -11.30 3.79
CA VAL A 31 -19.27 -12.60 3.27
C VAL A 31 -18.92 -12.54 1.78
N LEU A 32 -19.60 -11.67 1.03
CA LEU A 32 -19.38 -11.54 -0.42
C LEU A 32 -18.19 -10.64 -0.73
N ILE A 33 -17.98 -9.60 0.07
CA ILE A 33 -16.76 -8.79 0.02
C ILE A 33 -15.55 -9.66 0.40
N LEU A 34 -15.68 -10.50 1.44
CA LEU A 34 -14.66 -11.48 1.84
C LEU A 34 -14.37 -12.49 0.73
N GLY A 35 -15.40 -13.00 0.04
CA GLY A 35 -15.22 -13.88 -1.13
C GLY A 35 -14.51 -13.18 -2.29
N THR A 36 -14.83 -11.90 -2.52
CA THR A 36 -14.15 -11.08 -3.53
C THR A 36 -12.68 -10.89 -3.17
N GLU A 37 -12.39 -10.58 -1.92
CA GLU A 37 -11.01 -10.44 -1.41
C GLU A 37 -10.23 -11.75 -1.51
N LEU A 38 -10.84 -12.87 -1.14
CA LEU A 38 -10.22 -14.19 -1.29
C LEU A 38 -9.87 -14.47 -2.76
N SER A 39 -10.77 -14.12 -3.69
CA SER A 39 -10.54 -14.29 -5.14
C SER A 39 -9.44 -13.37 -5.67
N ASP A 40 -9.38 -12.12 -5.22
CA ASP A 40 -8.32 -11.16 -5.54
C ASP A 40 -6.97 -11.69 -5.07
N CYS A 41 -6.87 -12.07 -3.79
CA CYS A 41 -5.66 -12.59 -3.19
C CYS A 41 -5.16 -13.86 -3.89
N LEU A 42 -6.07 -14.78 -4.21
CA LEU A 42 -5.73 -16.02 -4.92
C LEU A 42 -5.15 -15.72 -6.31
N ALA A 43 -5.83 -14.88 -7.09
CA ALA A 43 -5.44 -14.55 -8.46
C ALA A 43 -4.17 -13.70 -8.52
N PHE A 44 -4.10 -12.63 -7.73
CA PHE A 44 -2.97 -11.71 -7.74
C PHE A 44 -1.70 -12.43 -7.33
N ALA A 45 -1.76 -13.13 -6.21
CA ALA A 45 -0.60 -13.81 -5.69
C ALA A 45 -0.21 -15.03 -6.57
N GLY A 46 -1.16 -15.56 -7.34
CA GLY A 46 -0.94 -16.66 -8.27
C GLY A 46 -0.16 -16.24 -9.49
N VAL A 47 -0.44 -15.03 -9.98
CA VAL A 47 0.37 -14.38 -11.02
C VAL A 47 1.71 -13.98 -10.42
N ALA A 48 1.71 -13.17 -9.35
CA ALA A 48 2.91 -12.52 -8.82
C ALA A 48 4.03 -13.50 -8.42
N ARG A 49 3.71 -14.63 -7.78
CA ARG A 49 4.71 -15.54 -7.23
C ARG A 49 5.48 -16.35 -8.26
N ASN A 50 4.82 -16.69 -9.37
CA ASN A 50 5.41 -17.56 -10.38
C ASN A 50 5.63 -16.83 -11.72
N LEU A 51 5.46 -15.50 -11.73
CA LEU A 51 5.59 -14.69 -12.93
C LEU A 51 7.00 -14.79 -13.54
N VAL A 52 8.05 -14.78 -12.72
CA VAL A 52 9.43 -14.91 -13.22
C VAL A 52 9.63 -16.23 -13.95
N SER A 53 9.11 -17.35 -13.42
CA SER A 53 9.14 -18.65 -14.10
C SER A 53 8.35 -18.65 -15.41
N TYR A 54 7.21 -17.95 -15.47
CA TYR A 54 6.45 -17.80 -16.70
C TYR A 54 7.22 -17.01 -17.77
N LEU A 55 7.79 -15.86 -17.42
CA LEU A 55 8.54 -15.00 -18.34
C LEU A 55 9.80 -15.70 -18.88
N THR A 56 10.56 -16.35 -17.99
CA THR A 56 11.79 -17.08 -18.35
C THR A 56 11.50 -18.36 -19.14
N GLY A 57 10.50 -19.15 -18.73
CA GLY A 57 10.22 -20.47 -19.31
C GLY A 57 9.33 -20.45 -20.56
N VAL A 58 8.34 -19.54 -20.62
CA VAL A 58 7.37 -19.49 -21.73
C VAL A 58 7.68 -18.39 -22.72
N LEU A 59 8.06 -17.20 -22.24
CA LEU A 59 8.42 -16.08 -23.12
C LEU A 59 9.91 -16.08 -23.50
N GLY A 60 10.73 -16.91 -22.84
CA GLY A 60 12.16 -17.03 -23.15
C GLY A 60 12.97 -15.81 -22.75
N GLU A 61 12.46 -14.96 -21.86
CA GLU A 61 13.19 -13.80 -21.37
C GLU A 61 14.40 -14.22 -20.53
N SER A 62 15.47 -13.41 -20.57
CA SER A 62 16.59 -13.59 -19.64
C SER A 62 16.14 -13.36 -18.19
N ASN A 63 16.75 -14.05 -17.22
CA ASN A 63 16.44 -13.86 -15.79
C ASN A 63 16.51 -12.40 -15.33
N LEU A 64 17.46 -11.61 -15.89
CA LEU A 64 17.59 -10.19 -15.59
C LEU A 64 16.41 -9.36 -16.13
N ALA A 65 15.98 -9.63 -17.38
CA ALA A 65 14.82 -8.97 -17.99
C ALA A 65 13.54 -9.33 -17.23
N ALA A 66 13.31 -10.62 -16.96
CA ALA A 66 12.16 -11.09 -16.21
C ALA A 66 12.10 -10.46 -14.81
N ALA A 67 13.21 -10.43 -14.05
CA ALA A 67 13.23 -9.80 -12.72
C ALA A 67 12.93 -8.30 -12.76
N ARG A 68 13.43 -7.58 -13.78
CA ARG A 68 13.11 -6.16 -14.01
C ARG A 68 11.62 -5.97 -14.30
N ASP A 69 11.05 -6.76 -15.19
CA ASP A 69 9.67 -6.60 -15.64
C ASP A 69 8.67 -7.03 -14.56
N VAL A 70 8.97 -8.08 -13.78
CA VAL A 70 8.22 -8.42 -12.56
C VAL A 70 8.26 -7.29 -11.54
N SER A 71 9.41 -6.66 -11.32
CA SER A 71 9.54 -5.53 -10.39
C SER A 71 8.73 -4.31 -10.88
N ALA A 72 8.78 -4.01 -12.18
CA ALA A 72 8.02 -2.93 -12.80
C ALA A 72 6.51 -3.18 -12.72
N TRP A 73 6.07 -4.40 -13.00
CA TRP A 73 4.67 -4.81 -12.87
C TRP A 73 4.20 -4.71 -11.40
N THR A 74 4.98 -5.21 -10.45
CA THR A 74 4.69 -5.13 -9.00
C THR A 74 4.58 -3.67 -8.55
N GLY A 75 5.51 -2.81 -8.99
CA GLY A 75 5.45 -1.38 -8.72
C GLY A 75 4.17 -0.74 -9.28
N THR A 76 3.78 -1.13 -10.50
CA THR A 76 2.54 -0.64 -11.13
C THR A 76 1.30 -1.06 -10.34
N CYS A 77 1.21 -2.33 -9.90
CA CYS A 77 0.12 -2.83 -9.05
C CYS A 77 -0.01 -2.10 -7.71
N ASN A 78 1.07 -1.48 -7.21
CA ASN A 78 1.05 -0.68 -5.98
C ASN A 78 0.73 0.80 -6.23
N LEU A 79 0.82 1.28 -7.48
CA LEU A 79 0.47 2.64 -7.87
C LEU A 79 -1.00 2.76 -8.33
N THR A 80 -1.53 1.73 -9.00
CA THR A 80 -2.92 1.71 -9.49
C THR A 80 -3.99 1.89 -8.39
N PRO A 81 -3.78 1.54 -7.11
CA PRO A 81 -4.70 1.87 -6.03
C PRO A 81 -5.00 3.36 -5.88
N LEU A 82 -4.05 4.24 -6.21
CA LEU A 82 -4.27 5.69 -6.16
C LEU A 82 -5.35 6.13 -7.17
N LEU A 83 -5.34 5.53 -8.36
CA LEU A 83 -6.35 5.78 -9.39
C LEU A 83 -7.72 5.24 -8.94
N GLY A 84 -7.75 4.02 -8.40
CA GLY A 84 -8.98 3.40 -7.89
C GLY A 84 -9.63 4.22 -6.77
N ALA A 85 -8.83 4.66 -5.79
CA ALA A 85 -9.30 5.52 -4.71
C ALA A 85 -9.84 6.85 -5.24
N PHE A 86 -9.11 7.51 -6.14
CA PHE A 86 -9.55 8.76 -6.75
C PHE A 86 -10.90 8.62 -7.49
N MET A 87 -11.09 7.54 -8.26
CA MET A 87 -12.34 7.27 -8.97
C MET A 87 -13.50 6.96 -8.03
N ALA A 88 -13.24 6.21 -6.94
CA ALA A 88 -14.23 5.92 -5.92
C ALA A 88 -14.70 7.17 -5.17
N ASP A 89 -13.77 8.03 -4.76
CA ASP A 89 -14.09 9.20 -3.96
C ASP A 89 -14.69 10.36 -4.78
N SER A 90 -14.33 10.47 -6.07
CA SER A 90 -14.70 11.64 -6.90
C SER A 90 -15.90 11.42 -7.81
N TYR A 91 -16.12 10.21 -8.34
CA TYR A 91 -17.09 10.01 -9.42
C TYR A 91 -18.06 8.86 -9.20
N LEU A 92 -17.54 7.66 -8.96
CA LEU A 92 -18.32 6.42 -9.09
C LEU A 92 -18.88 5.91 -7.76
N GLY A 93 -18.25 6.26 -6.63
CA GLY A 93 -18.49 5.60 -5.35
C GLY A 93 -17.80 4.24 -5.27
N ARG A 94 -17.54 3.77 -4.04
CA ARG A 94 -16.73 2.56 -3.75
C ARG A 94 -17.26 1.31 -4.46
N ARG A 95 -18.58 1.09 -4.42
CA ARG A 95 -19.22 -0.09 -5.02
C ARG A 95 -19.04 -0.16 -6.54
N ALA A 96 -19.28 0.94 -7.25
CA ALA A 96 -19.19 0.96 -8.71
C ALA A 96 -17.72 0.89 -9.17
N THR A 97 -16.79 1.51 -8.43
CA THR A 97 -15.35 1.35 -8.67
C THR A 97 -14.94 -0.12 -8.55
N ILE A 98 -15.31 -0.82 -7.48
CA ILE A 98 -14.98 -2.26 -7.35
C ILE A 98 -15.56 -3.06 -8.52
N ALA A 99 -16.83 -2.84 -8.89
CA ALA A 99 -17.45 -3.56 -10.02
C ALA A 99 -16.72 -3.34 -11.34
N LEU A 100 -16.35 -2.08 -11.65
CA LEU A 100 -15.62 -1.73 -12.86
C LEU A 100 -14.24 -2.39 -12.89
N PHE A 101 -13.47 -2.23 -11.81
CA PHE A 101 -12.11 -2.72 -11.73
C PHE A 101 -12.02 -4.24 -11.61
N LEU A 102 -12.98 -4.90 -10.94
CA LEU A 102 -13.12 -6.35 -10.91
C LEU A 102 -13.45 -6.91 -12.31
N SER A 103 -14.21 -6.16 -13.12
CA SER A 103 -14.46 -6.53 -14.53
C SER A 103 -13.19 -6.46 -15.37
N VAL A 104 -12.43 -5.36 -15.24
CA VAL A 104 -11.12 -5.19 -15.91
C VAL A 104 -10.15 -6.29 -15.49
N TYR A 105 -10.11 -6.61 -14.20
CA TYR A 105 -9.25 -7.67 -13.68
C TYR A 105 -9.66 -9.04 -14.26
N THR A 106 -10.95 -9.36 -14.28
CA THR A 106 -11.44 -10.60 -14.87
C THR A 106 -11.04 -10.73 -16.34
N ILE A 107 -11.14 -9.64 -17.11
CA ILE A 107 -10.68 -9.59 -18.51
C ILE A 107 -9.17 -9.86 -18.58
N GLY A 108 -8.36 -9.19 -17.75
CA GLY A 108 -6.91 -9.42 -17.71
C GLY A 108 -6.53 -10.88 -17.44
N MET A 109 -7.21 -11.53 -16.48
CA MET A 109 -7.00 -12.95 -16.19
C MET A 109 -7.42 -13.88 -17.34
N ILE A 110 -8.53 -13.56 -18.02
CA ILE A 110 -8.95 -14.30 -19.23
C ILE A 110 -7.92 -14.12 -20.34
N THR A 111 -7.39 -12.92 -20.54
CA THR A 111 -6.33 -12.65 -21.53
C THR A 111 -5.07 -13.48 -21.24
N LEU A 112 -4.61 -13.56 -19.98
CA LEU A 112 -3.48 -14.41 -19.58
C LEU A 112 -3.74 -15.90 -19.77
N THR A 113 -4.98 -16.34 -19.51
CA THR A 113 -5.38 -17.74 -19.71
C THR A 113 -5.39 -18.11 -21.19
N LEU A 114 -5.93 -17.22 -22.03
CA LEU A 114 -5.94 -17.40 -23.47
C LEU A 114 -4.52 -17.40 -24.04
N SER A 115 -3.65 -16.47 -23.62
CA SER A 115 -2.25 -16.45 -24.07
C SER A 115 -1.54 -17.77 -23.73
N ALA A 116 -1.69 -18.28 -22.50
CA ALA A 116 -1.12 -19.57 -22.11
C ALA A 116 -1.75 -20.79 -22.81
N SER A 117 -2.98 -20.69 -23.29
CA SER A 117 -3.64 -21.76 -24.06
C SER A 117 -3.12 -21.80 -25.49
N PHE A 118 -2.84 -20.64 -26.10
CA PHE A 118 -2.30 -20.55 -27.44
C PHE A 118 -0.83 -20.95 -27.53
N THR A 119 -0.01 -20.72 -26.49
CA THR A 119 1.37 -21.24 -26.41
C THR A 119 1.43 -22.76 -26.45
N THR A 120 0.43 -23.43 -25.84
CA THR A 120 0.35 -24.90 -25.80
C THR A 120 -0.09 -25.49 -27.14
N SER A 121 -0.79 -24.71 -27.98
CA SER A 121 -1.47 -25.22 -29.18
C SER A 121 -0.76 -24.93 -30.50
N SER A 122 0.15 -23.95 -30.57
CA SER A 122 0.73 -23.51 -31.85
C SER A 122 2.15 -22.96 -31.75
N SER A 123 3.09 -23.64 -32.41
CA SER A 123 4.42 -23.15 -32.83
C SER A 123 4.35 -22.10 -33.96
N ALA A 124 3.25 -21.35 -34.10
CA ALA A 124 2.91 -20.56 -35.29
C ALA A 124 2.42 -19.13 -35.00
N THR A 125 2.43 -18.67 -33.74
CA THR A 125 2.21 -17.24 -33.44
C THR A 125 3.54 -16.52 -33.37
N GLY A 126 3.68 -15.40 -34.07
CA GLY A 126 4.89 -14.60 -34.04
C GLY A 126 5.19 -14.16 -32.60
N ASP A 127 6.44 -14.35 -32.18
CA ASP A 127 6.94 -14.12 -30.82
C ASP A 127 6.49 -12.77 -30.22
N GLY A 128 6.44 -11.72 -31.05
CA GLY A 128 5.98 -10.38 -30.62
C GLY A 128 4.49 -10.27 -30.28
N VAL A 129 3.60 -11.07 -30.90
CA VAL A 129 2.16 -11.03 -30.61
C VAL A 129 1.86 -11.69 -29.27
N LEU A 130 2.56 -12.80 -28.96
CA LEU A 130 2.46 -13.46 -27.67
C LEU A 130 2.95 -12.55 -26.55
N HIS A 131 4.15 -11.98 -26.69
CA HIS A 131 4.70 -11.00 -25.74
C HIS A 131 3.71 -9.86 -25.47
N THR A 132 3.19 -9.23 -26.53
CA THR A 132 2.26 -8.10 -26.39
C THR A 132 0.97 -8.51 -25.67
N THR A 133 0.44 -9.71 -25.95
CA THR A 133 -0.79 -10.19 -25.34
C THR A 133 -0.61 -10.53 -23.86
N VAL A 134 0.54 -11.12 -23.49
CA VAL A 134 0.88 -11.40 -22.09
C VAL A 134 1.01 -10.11 -21.30
N TYR A 135 1.78 -9.13 -21.80
CA TYR A 135 1.94 -7.84 -21.13
C TYR A 135 0.62 -7.06 -21.05
N LEU A 136 -0.22 -7.10 -22.09
CA LEU A 136 -1.57 -6.54 -22.03
C LEU A 136 -2.38 -7.18 -20.88
N GLY A 137 -2.36 -8.51 -20.76
CA GLY A 137 -3.01 -9.23 -19.66
C GLY A 137 -2.46 -8.80 -18.29
N LEU A 138 -1.13 -8.76 -18.13
CA LEU A 138 -0.47 -8.34 -16.89
C LEU A 138 -0.85 -6.92 -16.47
N TYR A 139 -0.86 -5.96 -17.39
CA TYR A 139 -1.19 -4.58 -17.05
C TYR A 139 -2.71 -4.36 -16.86
N LEU A 140 -3.58 -5.17 -17.48
CA LEU A 140 -5.01 -5.20 -17.14
C LEU A 140 -5.24 -5.75 -15.73
N VAL A 141 -4.50 -6.79 -15.33
CA VAL A 141 -4.50 -7.29 -13.94
C VAL A 141 -4.03 -6.18 -12.99
N ALA A 142 -2.90 -5.52 -13.30
CA ALA A 142 -2.37 -4.44 -12.48
C ALA A 142 -3.36 -3.29 -12.29
N LEU A 143 -4.05 -2.90 -13.38
CA LEU A 143 -5.09 -1.89 -13.33
C LEU A 143 -6.25 -2.35 -12.44
N GLY A 144 -6.74 -3.58 -12.65
CA GLY A 144 -7.85 -4.17 -11.92
C GLY A 144 -7.67 -4.24 -10.40
N VAL A 145 -6.48 -4.62 -9.93
CA VAL A 145 -6.13 -4.64 -8.50
C VAL A 145 -6.29 -3.25 -7.85
N GLY A 146 -6.05 -2.19 -8.62
CA GLY A 146 -6.10 -0.80 -8.14
C GLY A 146 -7.48 -0.36 -7.65
N GLY A 147 -8.58 -0.84 -8.22
CA GLY A 147 -9.91 -0.43 -7.74
C GLY A 147 -10.41 -1.24 -6.55
N ILE A 148 -9.92 -2.47 -6.38
CA ILE A 148 -10.43 -3.40 -5.37
C ILE A 148 -9.84 -3.06 -4.00
N ARG A 149 -8.51 -3.05 -3.86
CA ARG A 149 -7.81 -2.90 -2.57
C ARG A 149 -8.19 -1.65 -1.76
N PRO A 150 -8.24 -0.43 -2.34
CA PRO A 150 -8.58 0.76 -1.56
C PRO A 150 -10.07 0.83 -1.21
N CYS A 151 -10.94 0.08 -1.90
CA CYS A 151 -12.39 0.20 -1.77
C CYS A 151 -13.03 -0.98 -1.02
N ALA A 152 -12.44 -2.18 -1.07
CA ALA A 152 -13.05 -3.40 -0.54
C ALA A 152 -13.15 -3.38 0.99
N SER A 153 -12.05 -3.05 1.68
CA SER A 153 -12.05 -3.03 3.14
C SER A 153 -12.89 -1.90 3.74
N PRO A 154 -12.89 -0.65 3.18
CA PRO A 154 -13.81 0.37 3.67
C PRO A 154 -15.27 0.03 3.37
N LEU A 155 -15.58 -0.46 2.16
CA LEU A 155 -16.95 -0.86 1.82
C LEU A 155 -17.50 -1.95 2.75
N GLY A 156 -16.66 -2.90 3.15
CA GLY A 156 -17.04 -3.93 4.12
C GLY A 156 -17.24 -3.38 5.53
N ALA A 157 -16.38 -2.47 5.96
CA ALA A 157 -16.54 -1.78 7.24
C ALA A 157 -17.83 -0.95 7.29
N ASP A 158 -18.20 -0.29 6.19
CA ASP A 158 -19.41 0.53 6.10
C ASP A 158 -20.73 -0.28 6.16
N GLN A 159 -20.65 -1.62 6.15
CA GLN A 159 -21.83 -2.47 6.33
C GLN A 159 -22.25 -2.63 7.79
N PHE A 160 -21.46 -2.12 8.75
CA PHE A 160 -21.73 -2.11 10.18
C PHE A 160 -21.82 -0.67 10.70
N ASP A 161 -22.58 -0.44 11.76
CA ASP A 161 -22.60 0.85 12.44
C ASP A 161 -21.30 1.08 13.25
N ASP A 162 -20.86 2.33 13.42
CA ASP A 162 -19.49 2.73 13.81
C ASP A 162 -18.98 2.21 15.17
N ALA A 163 -19.84 1.64 16.02
CA ALA A 163 -19.49 1.14 17.35
C ALA A 163 -19.68 -0.38 17.54
N ALA A 164 -19.95 -1.15 16.48
CA ALA A 164 -20.23 -2.58 16.62
C ALA A 164 -18.93 -3.44 16.75
N PRO A 165 -18.83 -4.37 17.72
CA PRO A 165 -17.74 -5.37 17.77
C PRO A 165 -17.67 -6.24 16.51
N GLU A 166 -18.77 -6.30 15.76
CA GLU A 166 -18.87 -6.98 14.46
C GLU A 166 -17.91 -6.41 13.40
N ARG A 167 -17.61 -5.10 13.44
CA ARG A 167 -16.63 -4.47 12.52
C ARG A 167 -15.21 -5.00 12.75
N ALA A 168 -14.82 -5.20 14.00
CA ALA A 168 -13.52 -5.80 14.34
C ALA A 168 -13.46 -7.27 13.89
N SER A 169 -14.55 -8.02 14.10
CA SER A 169 -14.68 -9.40 13.61
C SER A 169 -14.58 -9.49 12.08
N PHE A 170 -15.19 -8.54 11.36
CA PHE A 170 -15.05 -8.44 9.90
C PHE A 170 -13.60 -8.29 9.47
N PHE A 171 -12.82 -7.40 10.09
CA PHE A 171 -11.40 -7.25 9.75
C PHE A 171 -10.60 -8.52 10.05
N ASN A 172 -10.88 -9.25 11.14
CA ASN A 172 -10.25 -10.53 11.42
C ASN A 172 -10.52 -11.56 10.30
N TRP A 173 -11.78 -11.66 9.87
CA TRP A 173 -12.15 -12.53 8.75
C TRP A 173 -11.56 -12.07 7.41
N TYR A 174 -11.46 -10.76 7.20
CA TYR A 174 -10.83 -10.16 6.03
C TYR A 174 -9.37 -10.59 5.93
N TYR A 175 -8.59 -10.40 7.00
CA TYR A 175 -7.19 -10.84 7.03
C TYR A 175 -7.05 -12.36 6.94
N PHE A 176 -7.96 -13.12 7.54
CA PHE A 176 -7.99 -14.57 7.38
C PHE A 176 -8.17 -14.99 5.91
N CYS A 177 -9.13 -14.40 5.19
CA CYS A 177 -9.35 -14.66 3.77
C CYS A 177 -8.12 -14.29 2.91
N VAL A 178 -7.49 -13.15 3.18
CA VAL A 178 -6.25 -12.73 2.50
C VAL A 178 -5.15 -13.79 2.68
N ASN A 179 -4.91 -14.25 3.92
CA ASN A 179 -3.89 -15.24 4.22
C ASN A 179 -4.20 -16.60 3.59
N VAL A 180 -5.45 -17.06 3.62
CA VAL A 180 -5.86 -18.33 3.00
C VAL A 180 -5.71 -18.27 1.47
N GLY A 181 -6.17 -17.20 0.82
CA GLY A 181 -6.02 -17.03 -0.62
C GLY A 181 -4.56 -16.98 -1.04
N SER A 182 -3.75 -16.25 -0.26
CA SER A 182 -2.30 -16.19 -0.38
C SER A 182 -1.67 -17.59 -0.26
N LEU A 183 -2.00 -18.38 0.76
CA LEU A 183 -1.44 -19.72 0.96
C LEU A 183 -1.83 -20.70 -0.15
N LEU A 184 -3.12 -20.75 -0.51
CA LEU A 184 -3.64 -21.61 -1.58
C LEU A 184 -2.96 -21.29 -2.92
N SER A 185 -2.76 -20.01 -3.18
CA SER A 185 -2.06 -19.56 -4.37
C SER A 185 -0.59 -19.98 -4.35
N ALA A 186 0.12 -19.78 -3.25
CA ALA A 186 1.55 -20.08 -3.14
C ALA A 186 1.87 -21.57 -3.24
N THR A 187 0.91 -22.44 -2.90
CA THR A 187 1.09 -23.88 -2.82
C THR A 187 0.37 -24.59 -3.96
N VAL A 188 -0.96 -24.69 -3.87
CA VAL A 188 -1.80 -25.44 -4.81
C VAL A 188 -1.72 -24.85 -6.21
N LEU A 189 -1.86 -23.53 -6.33
CA LEU A 189 -1.93 -22.89 -7.65
C LEU A 189 -0.57 -22.89 -8.36
N VAL A 190 0.51 -22.56 -7.66
CA VAL A 190 1.89 -22.70 -8.17
C VAL A 190 2.16 -24.15 -8.59
N TRP A 191 1.74 -25.13 -7.79
CA TRP A 191 1.88 -26.55 -8.15
C TRP A 191 1.12 -26.89 -9.43
N VAL A 192 -0.11 -26.40 -9.61
CA VAL A 192 -0.89 -26.57 -10.85
C VAL A 192 -0.17 -25.93 -12.03
N GLN A 193 0.32 -24.70 -11.88
CA GLN A 193 1.05 -23.97 -12.94
C GLN A 193 2.27 -24.76 -13.44
N ASP A 194 3.10 -25.25 -12.51
CA ASP A 194 4.36 -25.92 -12.86
C ASP A 194 4.18 -27.37 -13.32
N ARG A 195 3.17 -28.10 -12.82
CA ARG A 195 2.97 -29.52 -13.14
C ARG A 195 1.96 -29.79 -14.25
N THR A 196 0.84 -29.08 -14.24
CA THR A 196 -0.27 -29.34 -15.17
C THR A 196 -0.32 -28.35 -16.33
N GLY A 197 0.43 -27.24 -16.22
CA GLY A 197 0.61 -26.26 -17.27
C GLY A 197 -0.06 -24.92 -16.99
N TRP A 198 0.45 -23.90 -17.68
CA TRP A 198 0.08 -22.49 -17.48
C TRP A 198 -1.37 -22.16 -17.84
N SER A 199 -1.98 -22.88 -18.77
CA SER A 199 -3.37 -22.67 -19.18
C SER A 199 -4.35 -22.97 -18.04
N LEU A 200 -4.20 -24.10 -17.35
CA LEU A 200 -4.98 -24.42 -16.15
C LEU A 200 -4.56 -23.55 -14.96
N GLY A 201 -3.26 -23.26 -14.85
CA GLY A 201 -2.71 -22.41 -13.80
C GLY A 201 -3.26 -20.98 -13.77
N PHE A 202 -3.52 -20.35 -14.92
CA PHE A 202 -4.20 -19.06 -15.00
C PHE A 202 -5.73 -19.18 -15.17
N GLY A 203 -6.21 -20.30 -15.71
CA GLY A 203 -7.63 -20.56 -15.91
C GLY A 203 -8.42 -20.75 -14.62
N ILE A 204 -7.84 -21.41 -13.60
CA ILE A 204 -8.51 -21.58 -12.30
C ILE A 204 -8.79 -20.22 -11.64
N PRO A 205 -7.81 -19.31 -11.46
CA PRO A 205 -8.10 -18.00 -10.89
C PRO A 205 -9.00 -17.15 -11.78
N ALA A 206 -8.88 -17.26 -13.13
CA ALA A 206 -9.79 -16.57 -14.03
C ALA A 206 -11.27 -16.99 -13.82
N ALA A 207 -11.53 -18.29 -13.65
CA ALA A 207 -12.87 -18.80 -13.36
C ALA A 207 -13.38 -18.36 -11.99
N VAL A 208 -12.54 -18.43 -10.95
CA VAL A 208 -12.88 -17.97 -9.59
C VAL A 208 -13.20 -16.47 -9.61
N MET A 209 -12.43 -15.67 -10.34
CA MET A 209 -12.67 -14.24 -10.50
C MET A 209 -13.96 -13.94 -11.28
N ALA A 210 -14.25 -14.69 -12.35
CA ALA A 210 -15.50 -14.52 -13.10
C ALA A 210 -16.74 -14.86 -12.24
N VAL A 211 -16.66 -15.90 -11.42
CA VAL A 211 -17.70 -16.23 -10.43
C VAL A 211 -17.83 -15.13 -9.39
N SER A 212 -16.71 -14.64 -8.87
CA SER A 212 -16.67 -13.53 -7.91
C SER A 212 -17.34 -12.27 -8.48
N LEU A 213 -17.03 -11.89 -9.72
CA LEU A 213 -17.68 -10.79 -10.42
C LEU A 213 -19.19 -11.00 -10.59
N ALA A 214 -19.61 -12.18 -11.04
CA ALA A 214 -21.02 -12.49 -11.21
C ALA A 214 -21.77 -12.39 -9.88
N VAL A 215 -21.22 -12.96 -8.81
CA VAL A 215 -21.78 -12.90 -7.46
C VAL A 215 -21.83 -11.45 -6.94
N PHE A 216 -20.76 -10.67 -7.14
CA PHE A 216 -20.69 -9.27 -6.73
C PHE A 216 -21.75 -8.43 -7.44
N LEU A 217 -21.93 -8.59 -8.76
CA LEU A 217 -22.93 -7.87 -9.56
C LEU A 217 -24.38 -8.28 -9.22
N LEU A 218 -24.62 -9.59 -9.03
CA LEU A 218 -25.95 -10.10 -8.67
C LEU A 218 -26.36 -9.63 -7.28
N CYS A 219 -25.45 -9.66 -6.30
CA CYS A 219 -25.76 -9.19 -4.96
C CYS A 219 -25.80 -7.66 -4.85
N ALA A 220 -25.02 -6.92 -5.66
CA ALA A 220 -25.16 -5.48 -5.78
C ALA A 220 -26.60 -5.06 -6.13
N ARG A 221 -27.35 -5.92 -6.84
CA ARG A 221 -28.79 -5.73 -7.12
C ARG A 221 -29.71 -6.27 -6.03
N MET A 222 -29.41 -7.43 -5.43
CA MET A 222 -30.33 -8.15 -4.54
C MET A 222 -30.18 -7.84 -3.05
N CYS A 223 -28.96 -7.59 -2.56
CA CYS A 223 -28.67 -7.51 -1.13
C CYS A 223 -28.69 -6.09 -0.56
N GLY A 224 -28.90 -5.08 -1.41
CA GLY A 224 -28.91 -3.68 -1.02
C GLY A 224 -27.68 -3.31 -0.18
N LEU A 225 -26.45 -3.57 -0.67
CA LEU A 225 -25.24 -3.08 0.02
C LEU A 225 -25.48 -1.61 0.35
N ARG A 226 -25.24 -1.23 1.61
CA ARG A 226 -25.36 0.17 2.02
C ARG A 226 -24.46 0.97 1.08
N ASN A 227 -25.05 1.89 0.32
CA ASN A 227 -24.29 2.79 -0.55
C ASN A 227 -23.57 3.75 0.37
N ALA A 228 -22.40 3.30 0.83
CA ALA A 228 -21.61 4.05 1.75
C ALA A 228 -20.84 5.14 1.01
N GLN A 229 -21.09 6.37 1.46
CA GLN A 229 -20.58 7.63 0.94
C GLN A 229 -21.12 8.05 -0.43
N THR A 230 -21.82 9.19 -0.45
CA THR A 230 -21.89 10.02 -1.65
C THR A 230 -20.47 10.52 -1.98
N PRO A 231 -20.06 10.56 -3.27
CA PRO A 231 -18.76 11.09 -3.67
C PRO A 231 -18.61 12.52 -3.16
N THR A 232 -17.77 12.70 -2.14
CA THR A 232 -17.53 13.98 -1.45
C THR A 232 -16.30 14.70 -1.99
N GLY A 233 -15.68 14.13 -3.04
CA GLY A 233 -14.46 14.63 -3.69
C GLY A 233 -13.20 14.01 -3.09
N SER A 234 -12.21 13.70 -3.95
CA SER A 234 -10.96 13.11 -3.48
C SER A 234 -10.15 14.10 -2.62
N PRO A 235 -9.57 13.64 -1.50
CA PRO A 235 -8.56 14.40 -0.74
C PRO A 235 -7.40 14.86 -1.64
N LEU A 236 -7.01 14.08 -2.65
CA LEU A 236 -5.95 14.46 -3.60
C LEU A 236 -6.30 15.75 -4.36
N THR A 237 -7.57 15.93 -4.74
CA THR A 237 -8.03 17.15 -5.41
C THR A 237 -7.87 18.37 -4.51
N ARG A 238 -8.16 18.23 -3.20
CA ARG A 238 -7.98 19.31 -2.21
C ARG A 238 -6.51 19.70 -2.06
N LEU A 239 -5.60 18.72 -2.04
CA LEU A 239 -4.16 18.98 -1.99
C LEU A 239 -3.65 19.69 -3.25
N CYS A 240 -4.12 19.26 -4.43
CA CYS A 240 -3.79 19.91 -5.70
C CYS A 240 -4.33 21.34 -5.77
N GLN A 241 -5.53 21.60 -5.23
CA GLN A 241 -6.11 22.94 -5.14
C GLN A 241 -5.21 23.88 -4.35
N VAL A 242 -4.72 23.45 -3.18
CA VAL A 242 -3.78 24.22 -2.36
C VAL A 242 -2.49 24.52 -3.12
N ALA A 243 -1.89 23.52 -3.76
CA ALA A 243 -0.66 23.71 -4.53
C ALA A 243 -0.84 24.72 -5.68
N VAL A 244 -1.94 24.61 -6.44
CA VAL A 244 -2.26 25.53 -7.54
C VAL A 244 -2.56 26.93 -7.03
N ALA A 245 -3.34 27.07 -5.97
CA ALA A 245 -3.67 28.36 -5.35
C ALA A 245 -2.41 29.06 -4.81
N ALA A 246 -1.51 28.33 -4.14
CA ALA A 246 -0.24 28.85 -3.66
C ALA A 246 0.66 29.35 -4.80
N VAL A 247 0.74 28.61 -5.91
CA VAL A 247 1.52 29.00 -7.09
C VAL A 247 0.91 30.22 -7.78
N ARG A 248 -0.41 30.30 -7.89
CA ARG A 248 -1.13 31.47 -8.45
C ARG A 248 -0.88 32.72 -7.61
N LYS A 249 -0.90 32.58 -6.29
CA LYS A 249 -0.67 33.68 -5.33
C LYS A 249 0.80 33.88 -4.97
N ARG A 250 1.75 33.30 -5.72
CA ARG A 250 3.19 33.38 -5.40
C ARG A 250 3.75 34.80 -5.28
N ALA A 251 3.15 35.76 -6.00
CA ALA A 251 3.56 37.17 -6.01
C ALA A 251 2.91 38.01 -4.90
N VAL A 252 1.96 37.44 -4.14
CA VAL A 252 1.32 38.11 -3.01
C VAL A 252 2.25 38.08 -1.80
N GLU A 253 2.37 39.21 -1.11
CA GLU A 253 3.13 39.33 0.13
C GLU A 253 2.33 38.71 1.29
N LEU A 254 2.99 37.82 2.05
CA LEU A 254 2.47 37.33 3.32
C LEU A 254 2.60 38.47 4.34
N SER A 255 1.50 39.17 4.62
CA SER A 255 1.43 40.07 5.77
C SER A 255 1.29 39.22 7.03
N GLY A 256 2.03 39.55 8.09
CA GLY A 256 2.08 38.79 9.35
C GLY A 256 0.79 38.77 10.18
N ASP A 257 -0.33 39.24 9.62
CA ASP A 257 -1.63 39.27 10.28
C ASP A 257 -2.43 38.01 9.95
N SER A 258 -2.54 37.09 10.92
CA SER A 258 -3.36 35.87 10.83
C SER A 258 -4.85 36.13 10.56
N SER A 259 -5.30 37.39 10.65
CA SER A 259 -6.67 37.84 10.42
C SER A 259 -7.11 37.85 8.95
N ARG A 260 -6.17 37.75 7.98
CA ARG A 260 -6.46 37.73 6.53
C ARG A 260 -6.55 36.32 5.93
N LEU A 261 -6.44 35.29 6.77
CA LEU A 261 -6.51 33.89 6.34
C LEU A 261 -7.96 33.41 6.27
N HIS A 262 -8.33 32.74 5.18
CA HIS A 262 -9.67 32.20 4.99
C HIS A 262 -9.91 30.99 5.90
N GLN A 263 -10.73 31.19 6.94
CA GLN A 263 -11.22 30.15 7.84
C GLN A 263 -12.73 29.95 7.63
N LEU A 264 -13.18 28.70 7.65
CA LEU A 264 -14.61 28.37 7.67
C LEU A 264 -15.22 28.80 9.01
N PRO A 265 -16.48 29.27 9.06
CA PRO A 265 -17.15 29.62 10.31
C PRO A 265 -17.20 28.41 11.27
N ASP A 266 -17.11 28.68 12.58
CA ASP A 266 -17.12 27.68 13.67
C ASP A 266 -18.25 26.65 13.53
N GLY A 267 -17.91 25.47 13.00
CA GLY A 267 -18.73 24.27 13.00
C GLY A 267 -17.82 23.06 13.04
N ASP A 268 -17.99 22.20 14.06
CA ASP A 268 -17.49 20.84 14.40
C ASP A 268 -16.24 20.22 13.72
N HIS A 269 -15.47 20.96 12.94
CA HIS A 269 -14.27 20.54 12.26
C HIS A 269 -13.07 20.78 13.17
N ARG A 270 -12.22 19.74 13.34
CA ARG A 270 -10.94 19.85 14.05
C ARG A 270 -10.11 20.97 13.42
N ILE A 271 -9.96 22.08 14.14
CA ILE A 271 -9.05 23.17 13.77
C ILE A 271 -7.63 22.63 13.94
N ILE A 272 -6.87 22.60 12.84
CA ILE A 272 -5.46 22.23 12.86
C ILE A 272 -4.67 23.50 13.18
N GLU A 273 -3.80 23.45 14.19
CA GLU A 273 -2.96 24.59 14.57
C GLU A 273 -2.02 24.99 13.42
N HIS A 274 -1.97 26.30 13.14
CA HIS A 274 -1.12 26.85 12.08
C HIS A 274 0.36 26.67 12.41
N THR A 275 1.17 26.26 11.42
CA THR A 275 2.63 26.16 11.59
C THR A 275 3.41 27.00 10.58
N ASP A 276 4.59 27.50 10.96
CA ASP A 276 5.43 28.35 10.11
C ASP A 276 6.26 27.59 9.05
N GLN A 277 6.33 26.25 9.13
CA GLN A 277 7.03 25.45 8.13
C GLN A 277 6.26 25.41 6.81
N PHE A 278 6.98 25.55 5.69
CA PHE A 278 6.40 25.70 4.34
C PHE A 278 5.46 26.92 4.22
N ALA A 279 5.81 28.05 4.84
CA ALA A 279 5.01 29.28 4.84
C ALA A 279 4.59 29.80 3.45
N PHE A 280 5.29 29.42 2.38
CA PHE A 280 4.87 29.78 1.02
C PHE A 280 3.51 29.17 0.62
N LEU A 281 3.07 28.08 1.27
CA LEU A 281 1.77 27.46 1.02
C LEU A 281 0.63 28.27 1.65
N ASP A 282 0.90 29.07 2.67
CA ASP A 282 -0.10 29.92 3.33
C ASP A 282 -0.67 30.99 2.38
N LYS A 283 0.07 31.29 1.30
CA LYS A 283 -0.40 32.13 0.19
C LYS A 283 -1.70 31.61 -0.44
N ALA A 284 -1.97 30.31 -0.38
CA ALA A 284 -3.22 29.72 -0.89
C ALA A 284 -4.46 30.16 -0.09
N ALA A 285 -4.27 30.53 1.19
CA ALA A 285 -5.35 30.91 2.11
C ALA A 285 -5.49 32.43 2.32
N VAL A 286 -4.67 33.25 1.64
CA VAL A 286 -4.74 34.72 1.74
C VAL A 286 -5.93 35.26 0.95
N LEU A 287 -6.77 36.06 1.61
CA LEU A 287 -7.84 36.83 0.98
C LEU A 287 -7.27 38.03 0.22
N VAL A 288 -7.53 38.11 -1.09
CA VAL A 288 -7.25 39.28 -1.94
C VAL A 288 -8.57 40.03 -2.14
N ASP A 289 -8.56 41.36 -2.28
CA ASP A 289 -9.79 42.18 -2.36
C ASP A 289 -10.73 41.78 -3.52
N ASP A 290 -10.21 41.12 -4.56
CA ASP A 290 -10.97 40.55 -5.69
C ASP A 290 -11.70 39.22 -5.35
N ASP A 291 -11.34 38.56 -4.24
CA ASP A 291 -11.92 37.30 -3.74
C ASP A 291 -13.13 37.54 -2.81
N ALA A 292 -13.54 38.81 -2.59
CA ALA A 292 -14.49 39.22 -1.55
C ALA A 292 -15.96 38.84 -1.81
N SER A 293 -16.30 38.26 -2.97
CA SER A 293 -17.64 37.69 -3.20
C SER A 293 -17.65 36.18 -2.89
N PRO A 294 -18.24 35.73 -1.77
CA PRO A 294 -18.18 34.33 -1.34
C PRO A 294 -18.93 33.34 -2.26
N GLU A 295 -19.80 33.84 -3.16
CA GLU A 295 -20.63 33.01 -4.04
C GLU A 295 -19.96 32.61 -5.37
N ALA A 296 -18.78 33.14 -5.72
CA ALA A 296 -18.17 32.94 -7.04
C ALA A 296 -16.70 32.46 -7.03
N THR A 297 -16.05 32.35 -5.87
CA THR A 297 -14.62 32.05 -5.80
C THR A 297 -14.35 30.55 -5.96
N SER A 298 -13.64 30.18 -7.03
CA SER A 298 -13.34 28.76 -7.30
C SER A 298 -12.42 28.16 -6.22
N PRO A 299 -12.59 26.88 -5.84
CA PRO A 299 -11.70 26.18 -4.89
C PRO A 299 -10.21 26.11 -5.32
N TRP A 300 -9.92 26.46 -6.57
CA TRP A 300 -8.57 26.51 -7.14
C TRP A 300 -7.93 27.91 -7.07
N ALA A 301 -8.64 28.89 -6.51
CA ALA A 301 -8.18 30.27 -6.33
C ALA A 301 -8.01 30.63 -4.85
N LEU A 302 -8.87 30.10 -3.98
CA LEU A 302 -8.83 30.32 -2.54
C LEU A 302 -9.06 28.99 -1.80
N CYS A 303 -8.18 28.67 -0.85
CA CYS A 303 -8.25 27.47 -0.01
C CYS A 303 -8.36 27.87 1.47
N THR A 304 -8.78 26.92 2.32
CA THR A 304 -8.86 27.16 3.77
C THR A 304 -7.54 26.84 4.46
N VAL A 305 -7.28 27.45 5.62
CA VAL A 305 -6.08 27.17 6.43
C VAL A 305 -5.95 25.68 6.76
N THR A 306 -7.08 25.01 7.05
CA THR A 306 -7.09 23.57 7.33
C THR A 306 -6.58 22.74 6.16
N GLN A 307 -6.98 23.07 4.92
CA GLN A 307 -6.48 22.39 3.71
C GLN A 307 -4.98 22.63 3.50
N VAL A 308 -4.51 23.84 3.80
CA VAL A 308 -3.08 24.18 3.71
C VAL A 308 -2.27 23.37 4.73
N GLU A 309 -2.72 23.30 5.98
CA GLU A 309 -2.06 22.52 7.02
C GLU A 309 -2.08 21.02 6.75
N GLU A 310 -3.16 20.48 6.16
CA GLU A 310 -3.20 19.09 5.66
C GLU A 310 -2.06 18.81 4.66
N LEU A 311 -1.81 19.71 3.71
CA LEU A 311 -0.70 19.56 2.75
C LEU A 311 0.67 19.70 3.43
N LYS A 312 0.83 20.66 4.35
CA LYS A 312 2.07 20.82 5.12
C LYS A 312 2.42 19.56 5.91
N MET A 313 1.44 18.94 6.56
CA MET A 313 1.63 17.67 7.28
C MET A 313 2.11 16.55 6.36
N LEU A 314 1.55 16.43 5.15
CA LEU A 314 1.99 15.44 4.17
C LEU A 314 3.42 15.70 3.67
N LEU A 315 3.81 16.97 3.48
CA LEU A 315 5.18 17.32 3.13
C LEU A 315 6.17 17.00 4.25
N ARG A 316 5.80 17.20 5.52
CA ARG A 316 6.61 16.74 6.66
C ARG A 316 6.72 15.22 6.68
N LEU A 317 5.63 14.51 6.41
CA LEU A 317 5.68 13.06 6.34
C LEU A 317 6.57 12.59 5.19
N SER A 318 6.64 13.32 4.07
CA SER A 318 7.45 12.96 2.91
C SER A 318 8.95 12.85 3.22
N THR A 319 9.48 13.55 4.24
CA THR A 319 10.89 13.42 4.64
C THR A 319 11.19 12.10 5.33
N VAL A 320 10.17 11.40 5.83
CA VAL A 320 10.27 10.08 6.48
C VAL A 320 10.18 8.93 5.47
N TRP A 321 9.71 9.18 4.25
CA TRP A 321 9.50 8.15 3.22
C TRP A 321 10.78 7.55 2.60
N PRO A 322 11.87 8.30 2.34
CA PRO A 322 13.02 7.75 1.62
C PRO A 322 13.66 6.50 2.28
N PRO A 323 13.85 6.43 3.61
CA PRO A 323 14.32 5.20 4.26
C PRO A 323 13.39 4.00 4.07
N VAL A 324 12.07 4.23 4.06
CA VAL A 324 11.05 3.20 3.88
C VAL A 324 11.09 2.63 2.45
N VAL A 325 11.41 3.45 1.45
CA VAL A 325 11.60 3.00 0.05
C VAL A 325 12.74 1.99 -0.06
N PHE A 326 13.86 2.23 0.62
CA PHE A 326 14.99 1.30 0.61
C PHE A 326 14.65 -0.04 1.28
N PHE A 327 13.90 -0.01 2.38
CA PHE A 327 13.40 -1.23 3.02
C PHE A 327 12.55 -2.06 2.04
N PHE A 328 11.59 -1.43 1.35
CA PHE A 328 10.75 -2.14 0.39
C PHE A 328 11.53 -2.64 -0.83
N ALA A 329 12.56 -1.92 -1.30
CA ALA A 329 13.43 -2.36 -2.39
C ALA A 329 14.16 -3.68 -2.06
N VAL A 330 14.56 -3.89 -0.80
CA VAL A 330 15.16 -5.15 -0.34
C VAL A 330 14.11 -6.26 -0.32
N THR A 331 12.92 -6.01 0.23
CA THR A 331 11.84 -7.01 0.27
C THR A 331 11.36 -7.42 -1.12
N ALA A 332 11.42 -6.52 -2.11
CA ALA A 332 11.01 -6.79 -3.49
C ALA A 332 11.90 -7.83 -4.20
N GLN A 333 13.06 -8.18 -3.65
CA GLN A 333 13.94 -9.22 -4.18
C GLN A 333 13.48 -10.64 -3.84
N MET A 334 12.62 -10.80 -2.84
CA MET A 334 12.16 -12.12 -2.37
C MET A 334 11.38 -12.91 -3.44
N PRO A 335 10.36 -12.37 -4.14
CA PRO A 335 9.64 -13.14 -5.15
C PRO A 335 10.42 -13.38 -6.45
N SER A 336 11.58 -12.73 -6.65
CA SER A 336 12.40 -12.85 -7.87
C SER A 336 13.68 -13.64 -7.63
N THR A 337 14.64 -13.06 -6.92
CA THR A 337 15.99 -13.60 -6.74
C THR A 337 15.98 -14.90 -5.94
N PHE A 338 15.11 -15.04 -4.94
CA PHE A 338 15.01 -16.29 -4.16
C PHE A 338 14.34 -17.41 -4.96
N VAL A 339 13.43 -17.08 -5.89
CA VAL A 339 12.82 -18.08 -6.78
C VAL A 339 13.86 -18.60 -7.78
N GLU A 340 14.68 -17.71 -8.35
CA GLU A 340 15.82 -18.11 -9.19
C GLU A 340 16.85 -18.94 -8.41
N GLN A 341 17.14 -18.57 -7.16
CA GLN A 341 17.99 -19.38 -6.29
C GLN A 341 17.36 -20.76 -6.02
N GLY A 342 16.06 -20.81 -5.75
CA GLY A 342 15.33 -22.07 -5.55
C GLY A 342 15.35 -22.98 -6.77
N LYS A 343 15.33 -22.43 -8.00
CA LYS A 343 15.48 -23.20 -9.24
C LYS A 343 16.84 -23.89 -9.35
N ALA A 344 17.87 -23.34 -8.71
CA ALA A 344 19.23 -23.90 -8.68
C ALA A 344 19.46 -24.86 -7.51
N MET A 345 18.50 -25.04 -6.59
CA MET A 345 18.60 -25.91 -5.42
C MET A 345 17.91 -27.26 -5.66
N ASP A 346 18.32 -28.30 -4.93
CA ASP A 346 17.56 -29.54 -4.90
C ASP A 346 16.22 -29.31 -4.17
N THR A 347 15.13 -29.35 -4.93
CA THR A 347 13.78 -29.08 -4.46
C THR A 347 13.05 -30.32 -3.91
N ARG A 348 13.74 -31.46 -3.75
CA ARG A 348 13.12 -32.70 -3.28
C ARG A 348 12.96 -32.75 -1.77
N VAL A 349 11.72 -32.88 -1.30
CA VAL A 349 11.40 -33.19 0.10
C VAL A 349 10.77 -34.58 0.14
N GLY A 350 11.61 -35.60 0.31
CA GLY A 350 11.16 -37.00 0.25
C GLY A 350 10.67 -37.38 -1.16
N PRO A 351 9.45 -37.94 -1.32
CA PRO A 351 8.90 -38.30 -2.63
C PRO A 351 8.27 -37.13 -3.41
N VAL A 352 8.27 -35.91 -2.85
CA VAL A 352 7.60 -34.74 -3.43
C VAL A 352 8.64 -33.71 -3.89
N ASP A 353 8.61 -33.32 -5.18
CA ASP A 353 9.35 -32.13 -5.62
C ASP A 353 8.52 -30.86 -5.30
N VAL A 354 9.13 -29.93 -4.55
CA VAL A 354 8.52 -28.70 -4.06
C VAL A 354 8.93 -27.53 -4.97
N PRO A 355 8.02 -26.89 -5.71
CA PRO A 355 8.40 -25.85 -6.67
C PRO A 355 9.16 -24.67 -6.03
N PRO A 356 10.21 -24.11 -6.68
CA PRO A 356 10.99 -22.98 -6.15
C PRO A 356 10.15 -21.77 -5.69
N ALA A 357 9.08 -21.46 -6.42
CA ALA A 357 8.18 -20.36 -6.09
C ALA A 357 7.47 -20.52 -4.73
N THR A 358 7.37 -21.76 -4.21
CA THR A 358 6.86 -22.02 -2.87
C THR A 358 7.79 -21.53 -1.77
N MET A 359 9.07 -21.19 -2.04
CA MET A 359 9.94 -20.57 -1.03
C MET A 359 9.38 -19.25 -0.48
N SER A 360 8.56 -18.55 -1.26
CA SER A 360 7.81 -17.38 -0.78
C SER A 360 6.81 -17.69 0.35
N THR A 361 6.46 -18.97 0.59
CA THR A 361 5.59 -19.40 1.70
C THR A 361 6.23 -19.29 3.08
N PHE A 362 7.56 -19.16 3.18
CA PHE A 362 8.21 -18.89 4.47
C PHE A 362 7.74 -17.55 5.09
N GLU A 363 7.31 -16.60 4.26
CA GLU A 363 6.66 -15.37 4.73
C GLU A 363 5.25 -15.60 5.30
N VAL A 364 4.62 -16.74 5.00
CA VAL A 364 3.24 -17.11 5.38
C VAL A 364 3.19 -18.13 6.53
N ALA A 365 4.35 -18.65 6.97
CA ALA A 365 4.42 -19.61 8.07
C ALA A 365 3.76 -19.07 9.37
N PRO A 366 3.05 -19.93 10.13
CA PRO A 366 2.29 -19.52 11.30
C PRO A 366 3.18 -18.94 12.41
N ASP A 367 2.56 -18.09 13.25
CA ASP A 367 3.22 -17.22 14.23
C ASP A 367 4.15 -17.94 15.22
N THR A 368 4.10 -19.26 15.34
CA THR A 368 4.97 -20.06 16.21
C THR A 368 6.38 -20.30 15.65
N MET A 369 6.60 -20.23 14.33
CA MET A 369 7.94 -20.28 13.71
C MET A 369 8.41 -18.90 13.23
N LYS A 370 7.48 -17.98 12.92
CA LYS A 370 7.77 -16.54 12.88
C LYS A 370 8.24 -16.06 14.25
N SER A 371 7.67 -16.53 15.36
CA SER A 371 8.12 -16.17 16.70
C SER A 371 9.62 -16.33 16.88
N LEU A 372 10.31 -17.36 16.37
CA LEU A 372 11.77 -17.44 16.55
C LEU A 372 12.54 -16.45 15.66
N SER A 373 12.16 -16.26 14.40
CA SER A 373 12.82 -15.32 13.48
C SER A 373 12.48 -13.85 13.80
N THR A 374 11.21 -13.59 14.11
CA THR A 374 10.67 -12.35 14.63
C THR A 374 11.13 -12.08 16.06
N ALA A 375 11.32 -13.07 16.93
CA ALA A 375 11.96 -12.89 18.24
C ALA A 375 13.45 -12.71 18.10
N LEU A 376 14.15 -13.35 17.16
CA LEU A 376 15.54 -13.03 16.83
C LEU A 376 15.64 -11.61 16.28
N SER A 377 14.65 -11.16 15.50
CA SER A 377 14.55 -9.79 15.01
C SER A 377 14.20 -8.81 16.13
N PHE A 378 13.28 -9.13 17.04
CA PHE A 378 12.96 -8.32 18.22
C PHE A 378 14.09 -8.34 19.26
N VAL A 379 14.83 -9.43 19.39
CA VAL A 379 16.05 -9.55 20.20
C VAL A 379 17.17 -8.77 19.54
N ALA A 380 17.29 -8.73 18.22
CA ALA A 380 18.23 -7.87 17.50
C ALA A 380 17.84 -6.39 17.65
N VAL A 381 16.55 -6.05 17.59
CA VAL A 381 16.03 -4.70 17.85
C VAL A 381 16.25 -4.31 19.32
N ALA A 382 16.00 -5.21 20.27
CA ALA A 382 16.21 -4.98 21.70
C ALA A 382 17.70 -4.87 22.03
N ALA A 383 18.55 -5.76 21.52
CA ALA A 383 19.99 -5.69 21.65
C ALA A 383 20.54 -4.43 20.99
N GLY A 384 20.04 -4.04 19.82
CA GLY A 384 20.36 -2.78 19.16
C GLY A 384 19.93 -1.56 19.99
N SER A 385 18.77 -1.62 20.64
CA SER A 385 18.27 -0.54 21.52
C SER A 385 19.08 -0.43 22.82
N TYR A 386 19.43 -1.56 23.44
CA TYR A 386 20.31 -1.59 24.61
C TYR A 386 21.73 -1.17 24.27
N LEU A 387 22.25 -1.59 23.11
CA LEU A 387 23.55 -1.15 22.60
C LEU A 387 23.54 0.35 22.33
N ASN A 388 22.49 0.89 21.71
CA ASN A 388 22.34 2.32 21.50
C ASN A 388 22.28 3.07 22.84
N SER A 389 21.51 2.58 23.82
CA SER A 389 21.47 3.16 25.17
C SER A 389 22.83 3.11 25.86
N ALA A 390 23.59 2.02 25.72
CA ALA A 390 24.93 1.89 26.25
C ALA A 390 25.92 2.81 25.55
N VAL A 391 25.87 2.94 24.22
CA VAL A 391 26.70 3.87 23.44
C VAL A 391 26.40 5.31 23.85
N VAL A 392 25.13 5.69 23.97
CA VAL A 392 24.73 7.02 24.45
C VAL A 392 25.23 7.25 25.88
N ALA A 393 25.11 6.27 26.78
CA ALA A 393 25.61 6.41 28.16
C ALA A 393 27.14 6.52 28.23
N VAL A 394 27.85 5.74 27.42
CA VAL A 394 29.32 5.80 27.32
C VAL A 394 29.77 7.11 26.71
N VAL A 395 29.10 7.60 25.66
CA VAL A 395 29.39 8.90 25.04
C VAL A 395 29.08 10.02 26.03
N ALA A 396 27.94 9.97 26.74
CA ALA A 396 27.59 10.95 27.75
C ALA A 396 28.65 10.99 28.87
N TRP A 397 29.05 9.84 29.41
CA TRP A 397 30.11 9.74 30.42
C TRP A 397 31.48 10.20 29.91
N ALA A 398 31.87 9.79 28.70
CA ALA A 398 33.19 10.10 28.13
C ALA A 398 33.30 11.53 27.61
N THR A 399 32.18 12.20 27.35
CA THR A 399 32.13 13.57 26.81
C THR A 399 31.51 14.55 27.81
N GLU A 400 31.28 14.11 29.04
CA GLU A 400 30.88 14.98 30.15
C GLU A 400 32.03 15.97 30.41
N PRO A 401 31.78 17.29 30.37
CA PRO A 401 32.84 18.26 30.52
C PRO A 401 33.41 18.23 31.95
N GLU A 402 34.73 17.99 32.08
CA GLU A 402 35.45 18.37 33.29
C GLU A 402 35.26 19.88 33.52
N GLU A 403 34.86 20.24 34.73
CA GLU A 403 34.53 21.59 35.21
C GLU A 403 35.00 22.75 34.31
N GLY A 404 34.09 23.27 33.48
CA GLY A 404 34.20 24.65 32.97
C GLY A 404 34.40 24.92 31.48
N GLY A 405 34.05 24.02 30.54
CA GLY A 405 33.94 24.50 29.16
C GLY A 405 33.65 23.48 28.05
N GLY A 406 32.43 23.55 27.50
CA GLY A 406 32.02 22.92 26.24
C GLY A 406 30.96 21.84 26.43
N GLY A 407 29.80 21.99 25.79
CA GLY A 407 28.74 20.99 25.82
C GLY A 407 29.24 19.65 25.28
N GLY A 408 28.93 18.55 25.97
CA GLY A 408 29.24 17.20 25.52
C GLY A 408 28.66 16.88 24.14
N TRP A 409 28.87 15.67 23.64
CA TRP A 409 28.35 15.32 22.30
C TRP A 409 26.81 15.29 22.28
N ILE A 410 26.17 15.08 23.44
CA ILE A 410 24.71 15.09 23.63
C ILE A 410 24.39 15.90 24.90
N PRO A 411 24.38 17.26 24.86
CA PRO A 411 23.98 18.10 25.98
C PRO A 411 22.47 18.37 25.99
N ASP A 412 21.96 18.84 27.15
CA ASP A 412 20.55 19.23 27.32
C ASP A 412 20.13 20.39 26.39
N ASP A 413 21.09 21.26 26.03
CA ASP A 413 20.93 22.30 25.02
C ASP A 413 21.65 21.91 23.72
N LEU A 414 20.86 21.49 22.73
CA LEU A 414 21.33 20.94 21.46
C LEU A 414 22.15 21.95 20.62
N ASP A 415 21.94 23.26 20.80
CA ASP A 415 22.64 24.31 20.05
C ASP A 415 24.10 24.47 20.49
N HIS A 416 24.44 23.97 21.68
CA HIS A 416 25.78 24.02 22.26
C HIS A 416 26.50 22.65 22.24
N GLY A 417 25.90 21.63 21.58
CA GLY A 417 26.39 20.27 21.55
C GLY A 417 27.09 19.84 20.26
N ARG A 418 28.02 18.90 20.38
CA ARG A 418 28.69 18.26 19.22
C ARG A 418 27.95 17.02 18.73
N LEU A 419 26.67 17.20 18.42
CA LEU A 419 25.79 16.13 17.92
C LEU A 419 26.29 15.54 16.59
N ASP A 420 27.00 16.36 15.81
CA ASP A 420 27.71 15.96 14.59
C ASP A 420 28.69 14.81 14.85
N CYS A 421 29.46 14.88 15.95
CA CYS A 421 30.44 13.86 16.32
C CYS A 421 29.77 12.54 16.73
N PHE A 422 28.64 12.60 17.41
CA PHE A 422 27.84 11.43 17.73
C PHE A 422 27.31 10.75 16.46
N PHE A 423 26.80 11.51 15.48
CA PHE A 423 26.36 10.93 14.22
C PHE A 423 27.51 10.37 13.38
N TRP A 424 28.68 11.01 13.38
CA TRP A 424 29.87 10.45 12.72
C TRP A 424 30.37 9.17 13.39
N LEU A 425 30.30 9.08 14.71
CA LEU A 425 30.59 7.84 15.45
C LEU A 425 29.62 6.73 15.07
N MET A 426 28.31 7.03 15.05
CA MET A 426 27.28 6.06 14.63
C MET A 426 27.44 5.63 13.17
N ALA A 427 27.82 6.55 12.28
CA ALA A 427 28.15 6.24 10.89
C ALA A 427 29.39 5.35 10.79
N GLY A 428 30.43 5.62 11.60
CA GLY A 428 31.64 4.79 11.68
C GLY A 428 31.34 3.37 12.18
N LEU A 429 30.56 3.24 13.26
CA LEU A 429 30.10 1.95 13.78
C LEU A 429 29.25 1.18 12.76
N SER A 430 28.39 1.88 12.03
CA SER A 430 27.58 1.28 10.95
C SER A 430 28.45 0.78 9.79
N CYS A 431 29.49 1.54 9.43
CA CYS A 431 30.45 1.15 8.41
C CYS A 431 31.29 -0.07 8.85
N LEU A 432 31.75 -0.10 10.11
CA LEU A 432 32.44 -1.26 10.68
C LEU A 432 31.54 -2.51 10.70
N ASN A 433 30.27 -2.36 11.05
CA ASN A 433 29.29 -3.44 10.99
C ASN A 433 29.10 -3.95 9.55
N LEU A 434 29.02 -3.05 8.57
CA LEU A 434 28.95 -3.42 7.16
C LEU A 434 30.21 -4.17 6.70
N LEU A 435 31.40 -3.74 7.10
CA LEU A 435 32.65 -4.42 6.78
C LEU A 435 32.74 -5.80 7.44
N ALA A 436 32.31 -5.93 8.69
CA ALA A 436 32.24 -7.21 9.39
C ALA A 436 31.22 -8.16 8.74
N PHE A 437 30.08 -7.64 8.30
CA PHE A 437 29.10 -8.39 7.52
C PHE A 437 29.69 -8.85 6.19
N VAL A 438 30.33 -7.96 5.44
CA VAL A 438 30.98 -8.29 4.16
C VAL A 438 32.07 -9.34 4.37
N PHE A 439 32.94 -9.18 5.37
CA PHE A 439 33.96 -10.17 5.72
C PHE A 439 33.35 -11.54 6.08
N SER A 440 32.27 -11.54 6.87
CA SER A 440 31.56 -12.78 7.23
C SER A 440 30.89 -13.42 6.01
N SER A 441 30.37 -12.62 5.08
CA SER A 441 29.74 -13.10 3.84
C SER A 441 30.75 -13.66 2.84
N ILE A 442 31.95 -13.07 2.76
CA ILE A 442 33.04 -13.54 1.90
C ILE A 442 33.64 -14.85 2.41
N ASN A 443 33.77 -14.99 3.74
CA ASN A 443 34.27 -16.21 4.37
C ASN A 443 33.18 -17.29 4.54
N TYR A 444 31.94 -17.00 4.13
CA TYR A 444 30.86 -17.96 4.15
C TYR A 444 31.00 -18.92 2.98
N THR A 445 31.48 -20.13 3.25
CA THR A 445 31.64 -21.17 2.23
C THR A 445 30.26 -21.70 1.83
N TYR A 446 29.83 -21.36 0.61
CA TYR A 446 28.69 -22.03 -0.01
C TYR A 446 29.08 -23.48 -0.34
N LYS A 447 28.16 -24.42 -0.11
CA LYS A 447 28.37 -25.85 -0.40
C LYS A 447 28.58 -26.03 -1.92
N ASP A 448 29.75 -26.52 -2.33
CA ASP A 448 30.08 -26.79 -3.73
C ASP A 448 29.21 -27.91 -4.32
N SER A 449 28.63 -27.65 -5.48
CA SER A 449 27.78 -28.56 -6.25
C SER A 449 28.55 -29.47 -7.23
N SER A 450 29.87 -29.62 -7.07
CA SER A 450 30.73 -30.38 -8.00
C SER A 450 30.87 -31.88 -7.69
N ASN A 451 29.95 -32.48 -6.93
CA ASN A 451 30.01 -33.89 -6.55
C ASN A 451 28.69 -34.65 -6.77
N TYR A 452 28.01 -34.38 -7.89
CA TYR A 452 26.96 -35.26 -8.44
C TYR A 452 27.02 -35.33 -9.96
#